data_AF-A0A1Z5SIA6-F1
#
_entry.id   AF-A0A1Z5SIA6-F1
#
_cell.length_a   1.000
_cell.length_b   1.000
_cell.length_c   1.000
_cell.angle_alpha   90.00
_cell.angle_beta   90.00
_cell.angle_gamma   90.00
#
_symmetry.space_group_name_H-M   'P 1'
#
loop_
_entity.id
_entity.type
_entity.pdbx_description
1 polymer ?
#
loop_
_entity_poly.entity_id
_entity_poly.type
_entity_poly.pdbx_seq_one_letter_code
_entity_poly.pdbx_strand_id
1 'polypeptide(L)'
;MRKLLSIIVCLMAFAAHAQELKPTVYYMGLPNVSKAAKDIHVGTVKPADDDIMSSIMDSMSTENDDTRPFYIFLVSKTLFLTKDKELKQSLGNACRRYIQNRPDDVVLLLFSKTVKPVYKEAWAKAIADDIDANCETTLKECFRQSRLLALEMCNTDNKDKLEIIYNQIRAHLQLSVR
;
A
#
# COMPACT_ATOMS: atom_id res chain seq x y z
N MET A 1 -38.30 41.60 9.67
CA MET A 1 -36.87 41.38 9.36
C MET A 1 -36.52 39.92 9.66
N ARG A 2 -36.38 39.08 8.62
CA ARG A 2 -36.01 37.66 8.74
C ARG A 2 -34.48 37.58 8.87
N LYS A 3 -33.97 37.07 9.99
CA LYS A 3 -32.54 36.76 10.15
C LYS A 3 -32.26 35.40 9.51
N LEU A 4 -31.52 35.38 8.40
CA LEU A 4 -30.92 34.16 7.88
C LEU A 4 -29.82 33.70 8.83
N LEU A 5 -29.99 32.51 9.39
CA LEU A 5 -28.96 31.81 10.14
C LEU A 5 -28.15 30.97 9.13
N SER A 6 -27.00 31.46 8.68
CA SER A 6 -26.06 30.67 7.89
C SER A 6 -25.22 29.82 8.84
N ILE A 7 -25.53 28.52 8.90
CA ILE A 7 -24.70 27.52 9.58
C ILE A 7 -23.53 27.21 8.66
N ILE A 8 -22.34 27.74 8.99
CA ILE A 8 -21.09 27.32 8.36
C ILE A 8 -20.70 25.98 8.99
N VAL A 9 -20.92 24.89 8.24
CA VAL A 9 -20.40 23.58 8.59
C VAL A 9 -18.91 23.56 8.23
N CYS A 10 -18.04 23.72 9.23
CA CYS A 10 -16.62 23.43 9.09
C CYS A 10 -16.46 21.91 8.92
N LEU A 11 -16.36 21.47 7.66
CA LEU A 11 -15.77 20.18 7.31
C LEU A 11 -14.28 20.24 7.67
N MET A 12 -13.94 19.85 8.90
CA MET A 12 -12.57 19.52 9.23
C MET A 12 -12.21 18.25 8.46
N ALA A 13 -11.54 18.42 7.31
CA ALA A 13 -10.85 17.34 6.66
C ALA A 13 -9.76 16.86 7.62
N PHE A 14 -10.01 15.74 8.31
CA PHE A 14 -8.95 15.02 9.00
C PHE A 14 -7.96 14.59 7.93
N ALA A 15 -6.86 15.33 7.79
CA ALA A 15 -5.71 14.85 7.05
C ALA A 15 -5.24 13.59 7.78
N ALA A 16 -5.52 12.41 7.23
CA ALA A 16 -4.95 11.17 7.70
C ALA A 16 -3.43 11.32 7.54
N HIS A 17 -2.71 11.38 8.65
CA HIS A 17 -1.25 11.53 8.62
C HIS A 17 -0.65 10.13 8.52
N ALA A 18 0.21 9.91 7.52
CA ALA A 18 0.98 8.68 7.42
C ALA A 18 1.79 8.48 8.71
N GLN A 19 1.71 7.27 9.30
CA GLN A 19 2.43 6.92 10.53
C GLN A 19 3.48 5.83 10.31
N GLU A 20 4.58 5.91 11.06
CA GLU A 20 5.63 4.88 11.02
C GLU A 20 5.15 3.57 11.67
N LEU A 21 5.77 2.45 11.25
CA LEU A 21 5.53 1.14 11.83
C LEU A 21 6.07 1.07 13.27
N LYS A 22 5.20 0.79 14.24
CA LYS A 22 5.55 0.57 15.64
C LYS A 22 6.11 -0.86 15.87
N PRO A 23 6.75 -1.15 17.01
CA PRO A 23 7.23 -2.50 17.30
C PRO A 23 6.11 -3.55 17.32
N THR A 24 6.37 -4.78 16.88
CA THR A 24 5.37 -5.87 16.83
C THR A 24 4.53 -6.02 18.11
N VAL A 25 5.17 -5.94 19.29
CA VAL A 25 4.49 -6.11 20.58
C VAL A 25 3.33 -5.13 20.78
N TYR A 26 3.45 -3.91 20.24
CA TYR A 26 2.39 -2.91 20.27
C TYR A 26 1.13 -3.44 19.57
N TYR A 27 1.27 -3.90 18.32
CA TYR A 27 0.15 -4.40 17.52
C TYR A 27 -0.48 -5.68 18.08
N MET A 28 0.33 -6.55 18.68
CA MET A 28 -0.18 -7.78 19.28
C MET A 28 -1.08 -7.49 20.49
N GLY A 29 -0.81 -6.40 21.23
CA GLY A 29 -1.62 -5.97 22.37
C GLY A 29 -2.89 -5.20 22.00
N LEU A 30 -3.04 -4.76 20.75
CA LEU A 30 -4.19 -3.96 20.33
C LEU A 30 -5.44 -4.83 20.09
N PRO A 31 -6.61 -4.50 20.68
CA PRO A 31 -7.83 -5.29 20.51
C PRO A 31 -8.46 -5.12 19.12
N ASN A 32 -8.18 -4.01 18.44
CA ASN A 32 -8.68 -3.70 17.09
C ASN A 32 -7.81 -4.25 15.96
N VAL A 33 -6.70 -4.93 16.27
CA VAL A 33 -5.95 -5.72 15.29
C VAL A 33 -6.59 -7.11 15.22
N SER A 34 -7.04 -7.51 14.04
CA SER A 34 -7.76 -8.77 13.88
C SER A 34 -6.91 -9.98 14.29
N LYS A 35 -7.56 -11.02 14.82
CA LYS A 35 -6.86 -12.26 15.20
C LYS A 35 -6.10 -12.86 14.00
N ALA A 36 -6.71 -12.86 12.82
CA ALA A 36 -6.09 -13.36 11.60
C ALA A 36 -4.80 -12.59 11.23
N ALA A 37 -4.78 -11.26 11.40
CA ALA A 37 -3.59 -10.45 11.16
C ALA A 37 -2.45 -10.83 12.11
N LYS A 38 -2.77 -11.06 13.39
CA LYS A 38 -1.80 -11.53 14.40
C LYS A 38 -1.27 -12.91 14.06
N ASP A 39 -2.16 -13.84 13.66
CA ASP A 39 -1.79 -15.21 13.31
C ASP A 39 -0.89 -15.28 12.07
N ILE A 40 -1.18 -14.50 11.02
CA ILE A 40 -0.30 -14.36 9.85
C ILE A 40 1.05 -13.76 10.24
N HIS A 41 1.05 -12.77 11.14
CA HIS A 41 2.29 -12.14 11.59
C HIS A 41 3.25 -13.15 12.21
N VAL A 42 2.75 -13.96 13.14
CA VAL A 42 3.55 -14.96 13.87
C VAL A 42 3.79 -16.23 13.04
N GLY A 43 3.08 -16.41 11.92
CA GLY A 43 3.23 -17.53 11.00
C GLY A 43 2.45 -18.79 11.41
N THR A 44 1.47 -18.66 12.31
CA THR A 44 0.58 -19.77 12.69
C THR A 44 -0.45 -20.08 11.62
N VAL A 45 -0.87 -19.06 10.85
CA VAL A 45 -1.74 -19.20 9.69
C VAL A 45 -0.93 -18.83 8.44
N LYS A 46 -0.93 -19.73 7.44
CA LYS A 46 -0.39 -19.40 6.14
C LYS A 46 -1.38 -18.47 5.43
N PRO A 47 -0.91 -17.40 4.76
CA PRO A 47 -1.73 -16.58 3.89
C PRO A 47 -2.01 -17.39 2.62
N ALA A 48 -2.92 -18.36 2.71
CA ALA A 48 -3.37 -19.22 1.61
C ALA A 48 -4.90 -19.29 1.56
N ASP A 49 -5.56 -18.57 2.46
CA ASP A 49 -7.00 -18.41 2.52
C ASP A 49 -7.33 -17.03 1.92
N ASP A 50 -8.07 -17.05 0.82
CA ASP A 50 -8.40 -15.85 0.03
C ASP A 50 -9.25 -14.86 0.82
N ASP A 51 -10.13 -15.33 1.69
CA ASP A 51 -11.01 -14.47 2.48
C ASP A 51 -10.20 -13.72 3.54
N ILE A 52 -9.30 -14.44 4.22
CA ILE A 52 -8.41 -13.83 5.21
C ILE A 52 -7.52 -12.79 4.54
N MET A 53 -6.85 -13.13 3.43
CA MET A 53 -5.95 -12.20 2.78
C MET A 53 -6.68 -11.01 2.15
N SER A 54 -7.89 -11.21 1.62
CA SER A 54 -8.75 -10.12 1.15
C SER A 54 -9.06 -9.15 2.28
N SER A 55 -9.44 -9.65 3.45
CA SER A 55 -9.68 -8.81 4.63
C SER A 55 -8.44 -8.03 5.07
N ILE A 56 -7.24 -8.63 5.01
CA ILE A 56 -5.99 -7.94 5.31
C ILE A 56 -5.67 -6.86 4.27
N MET A 57 -5.89 -7.12 2.98
CA MET A 57 -5.71 -6.13 1.92
C MET A 57 -6.66 -4.94 2.10
N ASP A 58 -7.93 -5.18 2.39
CA ASP A 58 -8.91 -4.14 2.67
C ASP A 58 -8.52 -3.31 3.89
N SER A 59 -7.97 -3.96 4.91
CA SER A 59 -7.51 -3.31 6.15
C SER A 59 -6.34 -2.34 5.94
N MET A 60 -5.60 -2.41 4.82
CA MET A 60 -4.64 -1.35 4.46
C MET A 60 -5.34 0.01 4.30
N SER A 61 -6.62 0.04 3.95
CA SER A 61 -7.39 1.28 3.78
C SER A 61 -8.14 1.74 5.03
N THR A 62 -7.90 1.09 6.17
CA THR A 62 -8.55 1.48 7.44
C THR A 62 -8.31 2.95 7.79
N GLU A 63 -9.31 3.60 8.37
CA GLU A 63 -9.20 4.97 8.90
C GLU A 63 -8.36 5.04 10.17
N ASN A 64 -8.05 3.89 10.79
CA ASN A 64 -7.22 3.83 11.98
C ASN A 64 -5.73 3.96 11.61
N ASP A 65 -5.22 5.20 11.71
CA ASP A 65 -3.80 5.52 11.44
C ASP A 65 -2.83 4.68 12.30
N ASP A 66 -3.21 4.26 13.51
CA ASP A 66 -2.34 3.46 14.36
C ASP A 66 -2.12 2.05 13.79
N THR A 67 -3.16 1.38 13.29
CA THR A 67 -3.07 -0.02 12.82
C THR A 67 -2.76 -0.14 11.33
N ARG A 68 -3.04 0.90 10.53
CA ARG A 68 -2.78 0.88 9.08
C ARG A 68 -1.36 0.46 8.70
N PRO A 69 -0.27 0.99 9.31
CA PRO A 69 1.09 0.59 8.94
C PRO A 69 1.34 -0.90 9.13
N PHE A 70 0.67 -1.53 10.10
CA PHE A 70 0.77 -2.96 10.35
C PHE A 70 0.16 -3.79 9.23
N TYR A 71 -1.00 -3.40 8.69
CA TYR A 71 -1.62 -4.11 7.57
C TYR A 71 -0.80 -3.99 6.28
N ILE A 72 -0.25 -2.79 5.99
CA ILE A 72 0.66 -2.59 4.85
C ILE A 72 1.93 -3.46 5.05
N PHE A 73 2.46 -3.53 6.28
CA PHE A 73 3.59 -4.41 6.60
C PHE A 73 3.26 -5.89 6.38
N LEU A 74 2.08 -6.35 6.79
CA LEU A 74 1.67 -7.74 6.58
C LEU A 74 1.54 -8.08 5.10
N VAL A 75 0.91 -7.23 4.30
CA VAL A 75 0.85 -7.39 2.84
C VAL A 75 2.25 -7.44 2.24
N SER A 76 3.14 -6.52 2.64
CA SER A 76 4.53 -6.47 2.18
C SER A 76 5.31 -7.76 2.49
N LYS A 77 5.18 -8.25 3.72
CA LYS A 77 5.81 -9.49 4.18
C LYS A 77 5.27 -10.70 3.43
N THR A 78 3.94 -10.79 3.29
CA THR A 78 3.27 -11.89 2.58
C THR A 78 3.66 -11.90 1.10
N LEU A 79 3.65 -10.75 0.45
CA LEU A 79 4.02 -10.61 -0.97
C LEU A 79 5.44 -11.14 -1.24
N PHE A 80 6.38 -10.83 -0.35
CA PHE A 80 7.75 -11.33 -0.44
C PHE A 80 7.87 -12.84 -0.18
N LEU A 81 7.14 -13.38 0.80
CA LEU A 81 7.30 -14.77 1.25
C LEU A 81 6.49 -15.79 0.45
N THR A 82 5.35 -15.39 -0.11
CA THR A 82 4.45 -16.34 -0.76
C THR A 82 5.08 -16.91 -2.04
N LYS A 83 4.75 -18.16 -2.35
CA LYS A 83 5.08 -18.83 -3.62
C LYS A 83 3.85 -19.06 -4.49
N ASP A 84 2.68 -18.75 -3.96
CA ASP A 84 1.41 -18.84 -4.66
C ASP A 84 1.33 -17.71 -5.70
N LYS A 85 1.09 -18.08 -6.96
CA LYS A 85 1.05 -17.13 -8.08
C LYS A 85 -0.24 -16.32 -8.10
N GLU A 86 -1.36 -16.95 -7.78
CA GLU A 86 -2.67 -16.31 -7.78
C GLU A 86 -2.74 -15.28 -6.67
N LEU A 87 -2.30 -15.66 -5.46
CA LEU A 87 -2.19 -14.71 -4.36
C LEU A 87 -1.23 -13.56 -4.66
N LYS A 88 -0.08 -13.83 -5.34
CA LYS A 88 0.83 -12.73 -5.76
C LYS A 88 0.16 -11.75 -6.71
N GLN A 89 -0.65 -12.25 -7.64
CA GLN A 89 -1.36 -11.40 -8.59
C GLN A 89 -2.41 -10.54 -7.88
N SER A 90 -3.21 -11.13 -6.99
CA SER A 90 -4.19 -10.41 -6.17
C SER A 90 -3.53 -9.35 -5.29
N LEU A 91 -2.41 -9.68 -4.65
CA LEU A 91 -1.64 -8.72 -3.86
C LEU A 91 -1.01 -7.62 -4.73
N GLY A 92 -0.53 -7.95 -5.93
CA GLY A 92 0.01 -6.98 -6.88
C GLY A 92 -1.04 -5.93 -7.28
N ASN A 93 -2.26 -6.38 -7.58
CA ASN A 93 -3.39 -5.49 -7.86
C ASN A 93 -3.71 -4.57 -6.67
N ALA A 94 -3.81 -5.14 -5.47
CA ALA A 94 -4.06 -4.38 -4.26
C ALA A 94 -2.95 -3.36 -3.98
N CYS A 95 -1.67 -3.77 -4.12
CA CYS A 95 -0.52 -2.88 -3.95
C CYS A 95 -0.53 -1.72 -4.94
N ARG A 96 -0.82 -1.98 -6.22
CA ARG A 96 -0.91 -0.93 -7.25
C ARG A 96 -2.03 0.06 -6.93
N ARG A 97 -3.23 -0.43 -6.64
CA ARG A 97 -4.36 0.45 -6.27
C ARG A 97 -4.04 1.24 -5.01
N TYR A 98 -3.39 0.62 -4.03
CA TYR A 98 -3.07 1.28 -2.78
C TYR A 98 -2.02 2.39 -2.94
N ILE A 99 -0.90 2.12 -3.62
CA ILE A 99 0.15 3.15 -3.82
C ILE A 99 -0.34 4.33 -4.67
N GLN A 100 -1.31 4.11 -5.56
CA GLN A 100 -1.94 5.19 -6.35
C GLN A 100 -2.81 6.11 -5.50
N ASN A 101 -3.45 5.59 -4.44
CA ASN A 101 -4.38 6.36 -3.61
C ASN A 101 -3.75 6.88 -2.31
N ARG A 102 -2.75 6.18 -1.76
CA ARG A 102 -2.06 6.49 -0.50
C ARG A 102 -0.54 6.28 -0.61
N PRO A 103 0.13 6.97 -1.54
CA PRO A 103 1.56 6.81 -1.79
C PRO A 103 2.42 7.10 -0.53
N ASP A 104 2.03 8.08 0.28
CA ASP A 104 2.78 8.48 1.47
C ASP A 104 2.84 7.37 2.53
N ASP A 105 1.74 6.65 2.75
CA ASP A 105 1.69 5.51 3.68
C ASP A 105 2.68 4.41 3.25
N VAL A 106 2.74 4.15 1.95
CA VAL A 106 3.65 3.16 1.35
C VAL A 106 5.10 3.62 1.45
N VAL A 107 5.39 4.87 1.08
CA VAL A 107 6.74 5.44 1.14
C VAL A 107 7.27 5.45 2.58
N LEU A 108 6.46 5.88 3.54
CA LEU A 108 6.87 5.94 4.94
C LEU A 108 7.22 4.56 5.47
N LEU A 109 6.43 3.53 5.14
CA LEU A 109 6.74 2.16 5.51
C LEU A 109 8.01 1.65 4.80
N LEU A 110 8.04 1.65 3.47
CA LEU A 110 9.06 0.95 2.67
C LEU A 110 10.45 1.59 2.75
N PHE A 111 10.54 2.86 3.17
CA PHE A 111 11.80 3.56 3.43
C PHE A 111 12.13 3.66 4.92
N SER A 112 11.30 3.11 5.81
CA SER A 112 11.60 3.03 7.24
C SER A 112 12.76 2.07 7.51
N LYS A 113 13.49 2.32 8.60
CA LYS A 113 14.57 1.43 9.08
C LYS A 113 14.02 0.12 9.68
N THR A 114 12.72 0.06 9.96
CA THR A 114 12.05 -1.05 10.64
C THR A 114 11.62 -2.18 9.71
N VAL A 115 11.64 -1.97 8.38
CA VAL A 115 11.27 -2.99 7.39
C VAL A 115 12.46 -3.44 6.56
N LYS A 116 12.37 -4.65 6.01
CA LYS A 116 13.44 -5.19 5.17
C LYS A 116 13.43 -4.49 3.80
N PRO A 117 14.58 -4.05 3.26
CA PRO A 117 14.65 -3.41 1.95
C PRO A 117 14.06 -4.23 0.79
N VAL A 118 14.06 -5.57 0.92
CA VAL A 118 13.49 -6.50 -0.07
C VAL A 118 11.98 -6.33 -0.27
N TYR A 119 11.25 -5.74 0.68
CA TYR A 119 9.82 -5.50 0.54
C TYR A 119 9.51 -4.44 -0.51
N LYS A 120 10.38 -3.43 -0.64
CA LYS A 120 10.25 -2.42 -1.70
C LYS A 120 10.35 -3.04 -3.08
N GLU A 121 11.33 -3.93 -3.26
CA GLU A 121 11.53 -4.68 -4.50
C GLU A 121 10.34 -5.62 -4.79
N ALA A 122 9.82 -6.29 -3.77
CA ALA A 122 8.64 -7.16 -3.91
C ALA A 122 7.41 -6.38 -4.37
N TRP A 123 7.15 -5.20 -3.80
CA TRP A 123 6.10 -4.29 -4.26
C TRP A 123 6.31 -3.87 -5.71
N ALA A 124 7.50 -3.40 -6.06
CA ALA A 124 7.80 -2.94 -7.40
C ALA A 124 7.59 -4.04 -8.44
N LYS A 125 8.07 -5.26 -8.16
CA LYS A 125 7.87 -6.40 -9.04
C LYS A 125 6.38 -6.77 -9.17
N ALA A 126 5.65 -6.86 -8.07
CA ALA A 126 4.25 -7.27 -8.11
C ALA A 126 3.35 -6.26 -8.84
N ILE A 127 3.64 -4.96 -8.70
CA ILE A 127 2.94 -3.92 -9.45
C ILE A 127 3.30 -3.97 -10.94
N ALA A 128 4.55 -4.26 -11.28
CA ALA A 128 4.95 -4.48 -12.67
C ALA A 128 4.21 -5.69 -13.28
N ASP A 129 4.16 -6.81 -12.56
CA ASP A 129 3.43 -8.01 -12.98
C ASP A 129 1.93 -7.71 -13.16
N ASP A 130 1.30 -6.93 -12.26
CA ASP A 130 -0.10 -6.50 -12.40
C ASP A 130 -0.32 -5.58 -13.61
N ILE A 131 0.59 -4.63 -13.86
CA ILE A 131 0.53 -3.77 -15.04
C ILE A 131 0.65 -4.61 -16.31
N ASP A 132 1.61 -5.54 -16.37
CA ASP A 132 1.83 -6.39 -17.54
C ASP A 132 0.62 -7.28 -17.84
N ALA A 133 0.04 -7.88 -16.80
CA ALA A 133 -1.11 -8.77 -16.95
C ALA A 133 -2.42 -8.06 -17.34
N ASN A 134 -2.62 -6.80 -16.91
CA ASN A 134 -3.91 -6.11 -17.05
C ASN A 134 -3.86 -4.87 -17.97
N CYS A 135 -2.75 -4.61 -18.66
CA CYS A 135 -2.66 -3.46 -19.55
C CYS A 135 -3.40 -3.72 -20.87
N GLU A 136 -4.47 -2.97 -21.12
CA GLU A 136 -5.24 -3.04 -22.37
C GLU A 136 -4.67 -2.14 -23.49
N THR A 137 -3.62 -1.37 -23.21
CA THR A 137 -2.97 -0.47 -24.17
C THR A 137 -1.48 -0.80 -24.31
N THR A 138 -0.59 0.19 -24.33
CA THR A 138 0.85 -0.04 -24.30
C THR A 138 1.34 -0.06 -22.85
N LEU A 139 2.28 -0.97 -22.52
CA LEU A 139 2.88 -1.02 -21.18
C LEU A 139 3.43 0.32 -20.72
N LYS A 140 4.00 1.10 -21.67
CA LYS A 140 4.49 2.45 -21.40
C LYS A 140 3.38 3.39 -20.92
N GLU A 141 2.19 3.32 -21.54
CA GLU A 141 1.06 4.16 -21.18
C GLU A 141 0.44 3.72 -19.83
N CYS A 142 0.23 2.43 -19.62
CA CYS A 142 -0.27 1.91 -18.35
C CYS A 142 0.67 2.23 -17.17
N PHE A 143 1.98 2.09 -17.37
CA PHE A 143 3.00 2.53 -16.42
C PHE A 143 2.91 4.02 -16.14
N ARG A 144 2.85 4.85 -17.20
CA ARG A 144 2.78 6.32 -17.09
C ARG A 144 1.55 6.75 -16.28
N GLN A 145 0.38 6.19 -16.60
CA GLN A 145 -0.87 6.49 -15.88
C GLN A 145 -0.77 6.09 -14.41
N SER A 146 -0.31 4.87 -14.12
CA SER A 146 -0.10 4.42 -12.74
C SER A 146 0.79 5.36 -11.95
N ARG A 147 1.92 5.79 -12.54
CA ARG A 147 2.87 6.73 -11.93
C ARG A 147 2.25 8.11 -11.70
N LEU A 148 1.51 8.63 -12.67
CA LEU A 148 0.88 9.95 -12.55
C LEU A 148 -0.15 10.00 -11.42
N LEU A 149 -1.01 8.98 -11.31
CA LEU A 149 -2.00 8.89 -10.23
C LEU A 149 -1.32 8.91 -8.84
N ALA A 150 -0.27 8.11 -8.65
CA ALA A 150 0.45 8.10 -7.39
C ALA A 150 1.17 9.44 -7.11
N LEU A 151 1.77 10.09 -8.11
CA LEU A 151 2.45 11.37 -7.93
C LEU A 151 1.51 12.52 -7.62
N GLU A 152 0.28 12.48 -8.14
CA GLU A 152 -0.77 13.47 -7.86
C GLU A 152 -1.19 13.43 -6.38
N MET A 153 -1.25 12.23 -5.82
CA MET A 153 -1.64 12.00 -4.42
C MET A 153 -0.49 12.13 -3.41
N CYS A 154 0.76 12.21 -3.87
CA CYS A 154 1.93 12.15 -3.00
C CYS A 154 2.39 13.54 -2.53
N ASN A 155 2.66 13.66 -1.23
CA ASN A 155 3.29 14.84 -0.68
C ASN A 155 4.65 15.12 -1.33
N THR A 156 4.94 16.41 -1.54
CA THR A 156 6.17 16.86 -2.21
C THR A 156 7.45 16.25 -1.61
N ASP A 157 7.53 16.16 -0.29
CA ASP A 157 8.71 15.64 0.43
C ASP A 157 8.96 14.13 0.23
N ASN A 158 7.95 13.40 -0.27
CA ASN A 158 8.02 11.97 -0.51
C ASN A 158 8.12 11.60 -1.99
N LYS A 159 8.02 12.57 -2.91
CA LYS A 159 8.02 12.30 -4.37
C LYS A 159 9.30 11.59 -4.83
N ASP A 160 10.47 12.00 -4.36
CA ASP A 160 11.73 11.35 -4.75
C ASP A 160 11.78 9.87 -4.33
N LYS A 161 11.24 9.53 -3.16
CA LYS A 161 11.14 8.15 -2.68
C LYS A 161 10.12 7.35 -3.49
N LEU A 162 8.98 7.96 -3.83
CA LEU A 162 7.98 7.34 -4.71
C LEU A 162 8.56 7.07 -6.10
N GLU A 163 9.35 7.99 -6.66
CA GLU A 163 10.03 7.81 -7.93
C GLU A 163 11.02 6.66 -7.90
N ILE A 164 11.73 6.44 -6.78
CA ILE A 164 12.59 5.26 -6.64
C ILE A 164 11.79 3.96 -6.81
N ILE A 165 10.58 3.89 -6.23
CA ILE A 165 9.69 2.71 -6.42
C ILE A 165 9.26 2.59 -7.89
N TYR A 166 8.80 3.67 -8.51
CA TYR A 166 8.38 3.64 -9.92
C TYR A 166 9.52 3.35 -10.90
N ASN A 167 10.74 3.75 -10.59
CA ASN A 167 11.91 3.38 -11.36
C ASN A 167 12.20 1.88 -11.30
N GLN A 168 11.96 1.22 -10.15
CA GLN A 168 12.04 -0.23 -10.03
C GLN A 168 10.91 -0.92 -10.82
N ILE A 169 9.67 -0.43 -10.72
CA ILE A 169 8.54 -0.94 -11.53
C ILE A 169 8.88 -0.87 -13.02
N ARG A 170 9.39 0.28 -13.47
CA ARG A 170 9.81 0.49 -14.87
C ARG A 170 10.88 -0.50 -15.32
N ALA A 171 11.85 -0.79 -14.46
CA ALA A 171 12.92 -1.74 -14.75
C ALA A 171 12.40 -3.16 -14.91
N HIS A 172 11.45 -3.60 -14.06
CA HIS A 172 10.78 -4.89 -14.20
C HIS A 172 9.95 -5.00 -15.48
N LEU A 173 9.32 -3.91 -15.90
CA LEU A 173 8.62 -3.81 -17.19
C LEU A 173 9.56 -3.67 -18.40
N GLN A 174 10.88 -3.62 -18.19
CA GLN A 174 11.91 -3.46 -19.23
C GLN A 174 11.70 -2.23 -20.13
N LEU A 175 11.12 -1.15 -19.58
CA LEU A 175 10.85 0.08 -20.33
C LEU A 175 12.10 0.96 -20.38
N SER A 176 12.49 1.39 -21.58
CA SER A 176 13.64 2.27 -21.79
C SER A 176 13.48 3.66 -21.14
N VAL A 177 14.58 4.23 -20.65
CA VAL A 177 14.67 5.65 -20.26
C VAL A 177 14.78 6.48 -21.53
N ARG A 178 13.69 7.09 -21.97
CA ARG A 178 13.71 8.10 -23.03
C ARG A 178 13.14 9.39 -22.48
#